data_AF-A0A2J6QSP6-F1
#
_entry.id   AF-A0A2J6QSP6-F1
#
_cell.length_a   1.000
_cell.length_b   1.000
_cell.length_c   1.000
_cell.angle_alpha   90.00
_cell.angle_beta   90.00
_cell.angle_gamma   90.00
#
_symmetry.space_group_name_H-M   'P 1'
#
loop_
_entity.id
_entity.type
_entity.pdbx_description
1 polymer ?
#
loop_
_entity_poly.entity_id
_entity_poly.type
_entity_poly.pdbx_seq_one_letter_code
_entity_poly.pdbx_strand_id
1 'polypeptide(L)'
;MSPASPPSSTSATTFSSAVSCQASAPAPTQGGTIPNCCQYHVVASGDNCGAIELEYGITPTEFYDWNPEIDSLCYNLALGSAYCVLAGPNITSSTMRAISSSSSMSFTAFAASSTVAETG
;
A
#
# COMPACT_ATOMS: atom_id res chain seq x y z
N MET A 1 -37.86 30.22 23.81
CA MET A 1 -36.42 29.97 23.60
C MET A 1 -36.16 28.50 23.81
N SER A 2 -35.91 27.78 22.72
CA SER A 2 -35.30 26.44 22.62
C SER A 2 -35.10 26.19 21.12
N PRO A 3 -34.03 25.49 20.72
CA PRO A 3 -33.99 24.04 20.87
C PRO A 3 -32.72 23.49 21.53
N ALA A 4 -32.89 22.35 22.20
CA ALA A 4 -31.82 21.50 22.70
C ALA A 4 -31.08 20.81 21.54
N SER A 5 -29.74 20.80 21.60
CA SER A 5 -28.87 20.11 20.66
C SER A 5 -28.83 18.60 20.96
N PRO A 6 -28.74 17.72 19.93
CA PRO A 6 -28.40 16.32 20.14
C PRO A 6 -26.90 16.18 20.45
N PRO A 7 -26.45 15.23 21.30
CA PRO A 7 -25.10 14.72 21.17
C PRO A 7 -25.06 13.88 19.89
N SER A 8 -24.38 14.38 18.86
CA SER A 8 -23.96 13.56 17.73
C SER A 8 -23.05 12.46 18.26
N SER A 9 -23.57 11.24 18.36
CA SER A 9 -22.76 10.04 18.56
C SER A 9 -21.87 9.88 17.34
N THR A 10 -20.63 10.36 17.43
CA THR A 10 -19.59 10.04 16.46
C THR A 10 -19.26 8.56 16.63
N SER A 11 -19.87 7.72 15.80
CA SER A 11 -19.46 6.33 15.62
C SER A 11 -18.00 6.33 15.19
N ALA A 12 -17.10 6.00 16.12
CA ALA A 12 -15.71 5.71 15.81
C ALA A 12 -15.69 4.45 14.94
N THR A 13 -15.64 4.62 13.62
CA THR A 13 -15.39 3.52 12.71
C THR A 13 -13.91 3.19 12.81
N THR A 14 -13.59 2.17 13.61
CA THR A 14 -12.32 1.48 13.59
C THR A 14 -12.11 0.86 12.21
N PHE A 15 -11.54 1.62 11.28
CA PHE A 15 -10.97 1.07 10.06
C PHE A 15 -9.50 0.73 10.34
N SER A 16 -9.30 -0.42 11.00
CA SER A 16 -7.98 -1.02 11.13
C SER A 16 -7.96 -2.34 10.39
N SER A 17 -8.20 -2.27 9.08
CA SER A 17 -7.74 -3.30 8.15
C SER A 17 -6.50 -2.73 7.49
N ALA A 18 -5.32 -3.09 8.01
CA ALA A 18 -4.07 -2.84 7.30
C ALA A 18 -4.11 -3.64 6.00
N VAL A 19 -4.56 -3.01 4.92
CA VAL A 19 -4.46 -3.57 3.58
C VAL A 19 -2.98 -3.63 3.25
N SER A 20 -2.41 -4.84 3.30
CA SER A 20 -1.14 -5.11 2.67
C SER A 20 -1.35 -4.99 1.17
N CYS A 21 -0.85 -3.92 0.55
CA CYS A 21 -0.71 -3.83 -0.88
C CYS A 21 0.74 -4.21 -1.21
N GLN A 22 0.90 -5.27 -2.00
CA GLN A 22 2.18 -5.64 -2.56
C GLN A 22 1.96 -5.79 -4.05
N ALA A 23 2.45 -4.80 -4.81
CA ALA A 23 2.41 -4.85 -6.25
C ALA A 23 3.60 -5.66 -6.79
N SER A 24 3.38 -6.36 -7.89
CA SER A 24 4.50 -6.88 -8.69
C SER A 24 5.12 -5.73 -9.47
N ALA A 25 6.45 -5.63 -9.43
CA ALA A 25 7.15 -4.61 -10.19
C ALA A 25 6.97 -4.86 -11.71
N PRO A 26 6.55 -3.85 -12.49
CA PRO A 26 6.34 -3.99 -13.94
C PRO A 26 7.65 -3.99 -14.75
N ALA A 27 8.77 -3.64 -14.12
CA ALA A 27 10.10 -3.50 -14.72
C ALA A 27 11.17 -3.89 -13.67
N PRO A 28 12.44 -4.08 -14.06
CA PRO A 28 13.50 -4.37 -13.08
C PRO A 28 13.59 -3.24 -12.04
N THR A 29 13.53 -3.61 -10.77
CA THR A 29 13.80 -2.71 -9.64
C THR A 29 15.30 -2.66 -9.42
N GLN A 30 15.80 -1.52 -8.93
CA GLN A 30 17.16 -1.45 -8.46
C GLN A 30 17.30 -2.14 -7.10
N GLY A 31 18.53 -2.49 -6.75
CA GLY A 31 18.81 -3.19 -5.50
C GLY A 31 18.64 -2.27 -4.30
N GLY A 32 17.61 -2.49 -3.48
CA GLY A 32 17.34 -1.68 -2.30
C GLY A 32 15.86 -1.31 -2.16
N THR A 33 15.11 -1.28 -3.27
CA THR A 33 13.68 -0.98 -3.27
C THR A 33 12.93 -1.87 -2.27
N ILE A 34 12.06 -1.26 -1.45
CA ILE A 34 11.37 -1.97 -0.37
C ILE A 34 10.46 -3.11 -0.87
N PRO A 35 10.38 -4.24 -0.13
CA PRO A 35 9.57 -5.39 -0.56
C PRO A 35 8.06 -5.16 -0.41
N ASN A 36 7.63 -4.25 0.47
CA ASN A 36 6.23 -3.91 0.72
C ASN A 36 5.73 -2.75 -0.15
N CYS A 37 6.24 -2.62 -1.37
CA CYS A 37 5.80 -1.58 -2.28
C CYS A 37 4.40 -1.88 -2.84
N CYS A 38 3.50 -0.91 -2.71
CA CYS A 38 2.13 -0.95 -3.22
C CYS A 38 2.01 -0.43 -4.64
N GLN A 39 2.91 0.46 -5.07
CA GLN A 39 2.86 1.07 -6.39
C GLN A 39 4.26 1.42 -6.87
N TYR A 40 4.53 1.08 -8.13
CA TYR A 40 5.79 1.40 -8.80
C TYR A 40 5.57 2.44 -9.89
N HIS A 41 6.57 3.30 -10.06
CA HIS A 41 6.73 4.16 -11.22
C HIS A 41 7.88 3.64 -12.08
N VAL A 42 7.65 3.50 -13.39
CA VAL A 42 8.70 3.11 -14.34
C VAL A 42 9.24 4.38 -14.98
N VAL A 43 10.53 4.63 -14.77
CA VAL A 43 11.18 5.86 -15.21
C VAL A 43 11.22 5.92 -16.73
N ALA A 44 10.70 7.00 -17.29
CA ALA A 44 10.75 7.35 -18.70
C ALA A 44 11.74 8.49 -18.97
N SER A 45 12.00 8.73 -20.26
CA SER A 45 12.89 9.80 -20.69
C SER A 45 12.30 11.17 -20.32
N GLY A 46 13.03 11.93 -19.48
CA GLY A 46 12.62 13.25 -18.99
C GLY A 46 12.21 13.25 -17.52
N ASP A 47 12.05 12.07 -16.90
CA ASP A 47 11.76 11.97 -15.48
C ASP A 47 12.97 12.32 -14.62
N ASN A 48 12.68 12.83 -13.43
CA ASN A 48 13.63 13.08 -12.35
C ASN A 48 12.88 12.92 -11.02
N CYS A 49 13.60 12.74 -9.91
CA CYS A 49 12.98 12.50 -8.60
C CYS A 49 11.97 13.59 -8.25
N GLY A 50 12.28 14.87 -8.48
CA GLY A 50 11.35 15.96 -8.19
C GLY A 50 10.05 15.88 -9.00
N ALA A 51 10.11 15.48 -10.27
CA ALA A 51 8.90 15.29 -11.08
C ALA A 51 8.06 14.11 -10.57
N ILE A 52 8.69 12.99 -10.24
CA ILE A 52 8.03 11.80 -9.70
C ILE A 52 7.41 12.12 -8.34
N GLU A 53 8.16 12.75 -7.44
CA GLU A 53 7.71 13.19 -6.11
C GLU A 53 6.47 14.07 -6.21
N LEU A 54 6.48 15.04 -7.12
CA LEU A 54 5.34 15.93 -7.37
C LEU A 54 4.13 15.19 -7.97
N GLU A 55 4.37 14.25 -8.88
CA GLU A 55 3.31 13.48 -9.53
C GLU A 55 2.55 12.58 -8.54
N TYR A 56 3.28 11.93 -7.63
CA TYR A 56 2.69 11.05 -6.62
C TYR A 56 2.39 11.75 -5.28
N GLY A 57 2.79 13.01 -5.12
CA GLY A 57 2.58 13.79 -3.90
C GLY A 57 3.35 13.25 -2.70
N ILE A 58 4.55 12.71 -2.93
CA ILE A 58 5.41 12.11 -1.90
C ILE A 58 6.58 13.02 -1.58
N THR A 59 7.10 12.95 -0.36
CA THR A 59 8.28 13.72 0.03
C THR A 59 9.56 13.05 -0.50
N PRO A 60 10.65 13.82 -0.70
CA PRO A 60 11.94 13.26 -1.08
C PRO A 60 12.41 12.20 -0.08
N THR A 61 12.19 12.46 1.22
CA THR A 61 12.52 11.52 2.29
C THR A 61 11.80 10.18 2.12
N GLU A 62 10.49 10.20 1.88
CA GLU A 62 9.71 8.97 1.63
C GLU A 62 10.23 8.24 0.39
N PHE A 63 10.50 8.96 -0.70
CA PHE A 63 11.02 8.36 -1.92
C PHE A 63 12.38 7.69 -1.70
N TYR A 64 13.29 8.31 -0.94
CA TYR A 64 14.59 7.72 -0.61
C TYR A 64 14.49 6.57 0.40
N ASP A 65 13.57 6.66 1.37
CA ASP A 65 13.33 5.57 2.32
C ASP A 65 12.81 4.31 1.62
N TRP A 66 12.01 4.47 0.56
CA TRP A 66 11.46 3.35 -0.20
C TRP A 66 12.41 2.85 -1.29
N ASN A 67 13.36 3.67 -1.71
CA ASN A 67 14.34 3.39 -2.77
C ASN A 67 15.75 3.80 -2.30
N PRO A 68 16.33 3.12 -1.31
CA PRO A 68 17.58 3.51 -0.67
C PRO A 68 18.79 3.45 -1.60
N GLU A 69 18.66 2.83 -2.78
CA GLU A 69 19.68 2.95 -3.82
C GLU A 69 19.79 4.36 -4.39
N ILE A 70 18.73 5.18 -4.34
CA ILE A 70 18.71 6.51 -4.97
C ILE A 70 19.62 7.44 -4.18
N ASP A 71 20.59 8.03 -4.88
CA ASP A 71 21.46 9.04 -4.29
C ASP A 71 20.65 10.31 -4.01
N SER A 72 21.06 11.07 -3.00
CA SER A 72 20.44 12.37 -2.65
C SER A 72 20.41 13.41 -3.79
N LEU A 73 21.21 13.21 -4.84
CA LEU A 73 21.23 14.06 -6.04
C LEU A 73 20.38 13.50 -7.20
N CYS A 74 19.74 12.34 -7.02
CA CYS A 74 18.93 11.66 -8.02
C CYS A 74 19.65 11.36 -9.36
N TYR A 75 20.98 11.29 -9.38
CA TYR A 75 21.74 11.07 -10.62
C TYR A 75 21.77 9.63 -11.11
N ASN A 76 21.34 8.70 -10.26
CA ASN A 76 21.34 7.27 -10.54
C ASN A 76 19.92 6.73 -10.83
N LEU A 77 18.97 7.61 -11.17
CA LEU A 77 17.65 7.23 -11.64
C LEU A 77 17.76 6.54 -13.01
N ALA A 78 17.50 5.24 -13.06
CA ALA A 78 17.72 4.42 -14.24
C ALA A 78 16.46 4.39 -15.13
N LEU A 79 16.63 4.78 -16.39
CA LEU A 79 15.58 4.69 -17.41
C LEU A 79 15.10 3.24 -17.57
N GLY A 80 13.79 3.05 -17.56
CA GLY A 80 13.16 1.73 -17.67
C GLY A 80 13.20 0.90 -16.39
N SER A 81 13.70 1.43 -15.28
CA SER A 81 13.62 0.79 -13.96
C SER A 81 12.36 1.20 -13.20
N ALA A 82 11.85 0.28 -12.37
CA ALA A 82 10.71 0.52 -11.49
C ALA A 82 11.20 0.97 -10.11
N TYR A 83 10.64 2.07 -9.60
CA TYR A 83 10.89 2.60 -8.26
C TYR A 83 9.59 2.70 -7.48
N CYS A 84 9.66 2.46 -6.17
CA CYS A 84 8.51 2.50 -5.30
C CYS A 84 8.04 3.94 -5.05
N VAL A 85 6.76 4.21 -5.31
CA VAL A 85 6.13 5.52 -5.08
C VAL A 85 4.97 5.44 -4.10
N LEU A 86 4.70 4.26 -3.56
CA LEU A 86 3.76 4.06 -2.47
C LEU A 86 4.16 2.84 -1.66
N ALA A 87 4.56 3.03 -0.40
CA ALA A 87 4.79 1.91 0.52
C ALA A 87 3.50 1.44 1.18
N GLY A 88 3.40 0.13 1.42
CA GLY A 88 2.37 -0.45 2.28
C GLY A 88 2.63 -0.17 3.75
N PRO A 89 1.66 -0.45 4.64
CA PRO A 89 1.83 -0.24 6.07
C PRO A 89 3.10 -0.94 6.58
N ASN A 90 3.98 -0.20 7.25
CA ASN A 90 5.18 -0.75 7.85
C ASN A 90 4.78 -1.53 9.12
N ILE A 91 4.39 -2.78 8.93
CA ILE A 91 4.16 -3.72 10.02
C ILE A 91 5.53 -4.14 10.55
N THR A 92 6.03 -3.40 11.54
CA THR A 92 7.16 -3.85 12.37
C THR A 92 6.98 -5.33 12.71
N SER A 93 8.00 -6.11 12.36
CA SER A 93 8.02 -7.58 12.31
C SER A 93 7.51 -8.32 13.57
N SER A 94 7.26 -7.61 14.66
CA SER A 94 6.78 -8.11 15.96
C SER A 94 5.35 -8.67 15.94
N THR A 95 4.50 -8.27 14.98
CA THR A 95 3.11 -8.78 14.89
C THR A 95 2.97 -9.97 13.91
N MET A 96 4.03 -10.34 13.18
CA MET A 96 4.02 -11.50 12.26
C MET A 96 3.72 -12.84 12.97
N ARG A 97 3.98 -12.94 14.27
CA ARG A 97 3.81 -14.19 15.04
C ARG A 97 2.35 -14.59 15.30
N ALA A 98 1.39 -13.70 15.06
CA ALA A 98 -0.04 -14.01 15.22
C ALA A 98 -0.76 -14.29 13.90
N ILE A 99 -0.09 -14.17 12.74
CA ILE A 99 -0.73 -14.25 11.43
C ILE A 99 -0.15 -15.38 10.55
N SER A 100 0.96 -16.01 10.95
CA SER A 100 1.52 -17.22 10.31
C SER A 100 0.64 -18.49 10.40
N SER A 101 -0.64 -18.36 10.77
CA SER A 101 -1.60 -19.46 10.77
C SER A 101 -2.75 -19.26 9.78
N SER A 102 -2.58 -18.43 8.75
CA SER A 102 -3.41 -18.54 7.54
C SER A 102 -2.60 -19.20 6.44
N SER A 103 -2.72 -20.52 6.42
CA SER A 103 -2.26 -21.40 5.37
C SER A 103 -2.56 -20.81 3.99
N SER A 104 -1.54 -20.84 3.14
CA SER A 104 -1.65 -20.84 1.70
C SER A 104 -2.81 -21.72 1.19
N MET A 105 -3.39 -21.31 0.05
CA MET A 105 -4.31 -22.05 -0.83
C MET A 105 -5.79 -21.97 -0.43
N SER A 106 -6.80 -21.77 -1.30
CA SER A 106 -6.93 -21.67 -2.76
C SER A 106 -8.33 -21.15 -3.07
N PHE A 107 -8.53 -20.30 -4.08
CA PHE A 107 -9.87 -19.98 -4.58
C PHE A 107 -10.34 -21.10 -5.51
N THR A 108 -10.97 -22.15 -4.95
CA THR A 108 -11.91 -22.96 -5.74
C THR A 108 -13.28 -22.33 -5.64
N ALA A 109 -13.75 -21.76 -6.76
CA ALA A 109 -15.12 -21.33 -6.93
C ALA A 109 -16.07 -22.48 -6.59
N PHE A 110 -16.91 -22.30 -5.56
CA PHE A 110 -17.98 -23.24 -5.24
C PHE A 110 -19.32 -22.60 -5.58
N ALA A 111 -19.90 -23.01 -6.70
CA ALA A 111 -21.32 -22.85 -6.96
C ALA A 111 -22.08 -23.79 -6.01
N ALA A 112 -22.93 -23.25 -5.12
CA ALA A 112 -24.05 -23.98 -4.55
C ALA A 112 -25.08 -23.02 -3.94
N SER A 113 -26.28 -23.08 -4.49
CA SER A 113 -27.56 -22.59 -3.98
C SER A 113 -27.87 -23.17 -2.59
N SER A 114 -28.55 -22.42 -1.71
CA SER A 114 -29.84 -22.80 -1.07
C SER A 114 -30.19 -21.97 0.18
N THR A 115 -31.37 -21.35 0.12
CA THR A 115 -32.42 -21.16 1.14
C THR A 115 -32.04 -20.93 2.62
N VAL A 116 -32.40 -19.75 3.15
CA VAL A 116 -32.67 -19.54 4.58
C VAL A 116 -34.18 -19.51 4.81
N ALA A 117 -34.66 -20.42 5.66
CA ALA A 117 -35.99 -20.42 6.24
C ALA A 117 -35.88 -19.91 7.68
N GLU A 118 -36.75 -18.99 8.09
CA GLU A 118 -37.15 -18.88 9.50
C GLU A 118 -38.61 -18.44 9.60
N THR A 119 -39.33 -19.18 10.45
CA THR A 119 -40.74 -19.06 10.81
C THR A 119 -40.88 -18.14 12.01
N GLY A 120 -41.90 -17.28 12.00
CA GLY A 120 -42.40 -16.53 13.16
C GLY A 120 -43.78 -15.96 12.88
#